data_AF-A0A520YG87-F1
#
_entry.id   AF-A0A520YG87-F1
#
_cell.length_a   1.000
_cell.length_b   1.000
_cell.length_c   1.000
_cell.angle_alpha   90.00
_cell.angle_beta   90.00
_cell.angle_gamma   90.00
#
_symmetry.space_group_name_H-M   'P 1'
#
loop_
_entity.id
_entity.type
_entity.pdbx_description
1 polymer ?
#
loop_
_entity_poly.entity_id
_entity_poly.type
_entity_poly.pdbx_seq_one_letter_code
_entity_poly.pdbx_strand_id
1 'polypeptide(L)'
;MTDPPQTRLRAGSIGRMLRFGIVGLSGVVVNQGLLMLLHGTFKAPLLLSSILAIEVSILTNFLLNHTWTWRLPLREPGLIRRVVQYHAAAVMAAFAGNVIVLMAAVELFGVDYRIANLVGIAVGTVINFTASEVWIFRSE
;
A
#
# COMPACT_ATOMS: atom_id res chain seq x y z
N MET A 1 23.73 22.86 27.54
CA MET A 1 22.79 23.32 26.49
C MET A 1 22.15 22.07 25.91
N THR A 2 21.05 21.63 26.54
CA THR A 2 20.29 20.43 26.16
C THR A 2 19.25 20.86 25.14
N ASP A 3 19.27 20.27 23.94
CA ASP A 3 18.15 20.41 23.00
C ASP A 3 16.84 20.06 23.72
N PRO A 4 15.76 20.84 23.52
CA PRO A 4 14.46 20.49 24.08
C PRO A 4 14.03 19.12 23.55
N PRO A 5 13.34 18.29 24.36
CA PRO A 5 12.86 17.00 23.90
C PRO A 5 11.92 17.24 22.74
N GLN A 6 12.34 16.85 21.53
CA GLN A 6 11.47 16.86 20.37
C GLN A 6 10.35 15.86 20.64
N THR A 7 9.25 16.33 21.24
CA THR A 7 8.02 15.58 21.39
C THR A 7 7.42 15.45 20.00
N ARG A 8 8.01 14.55 19.19
CA ARG A 8 7.46 14.16 17.89
C ARG A 8 6.08 13.60 18.20
N LEU A 9 5.04 14.41 18.03
CA LEU A 9 3.66 13.97 18.11
C LEU A 9 3.51 12.87 17.05
N ARG A 10 3.71 11.61 17.48
CA ARG A 10 3.41 10.44 16.69
C ARG A 10 1.90 10.48 16.50
N ALA A 11 1.44 10.48 15.25
CA ALA A 11 0.00 10.36 15.01
C ALA A 11 -0.52 9.11 15.75
N GLY A 12 -1.69 9.19 16.37
CA GLY A 12 -2.38 7.98 16.82
C GLY A 12 -2.66 7.05 15.63
N SER A 13 -2.98 5.78 15.89
CA SER A 13 -3.18 4.77 14.85
C SER A 13 -4.19 5.20 13.77
N ILE A 14 -5.23 5.95 14.15
CA ILE A 14 -6.21 6.54 13.21
C ILE A 14 -5.55 7.52 12.23
N GLY A 15 -4.68 8.41 12.73
CA GLY A 15 -3.98 9.38 11.87
C GLY A 15 -2.99 8.71 10.91
N ARG A 16 -2.40 7.58 11.29
CA ARG A 16 -1.60 6.74 10.38
C ARG A 16 -2.47 6.05 9.35
N MET A 17 -3.63 5.52 9.72
CA MET A 17 -4.57 4.90 8.80
C MET A 17 -5.06 5.87 7.72
N LEU A 18 -5.37 7.11 8.09
CA LEU A 18 -5.75 8.16 7.12
C LEU A 18 -4.62 8.48 6.14
N ARG A 19 -3.39 8.67 6.63
CA ARG A 19 -2.23 8.90 5.75
C ARG A 19 -1.97 7.70 4.85
N PHE A 20 -2.08 6.49 5.38
CA PHE A 20 -1.96 5.25 4.60
C PHE A 20 -2.99 5.20 3.46
N GLY A 21 -4.24 5.55 3.74
CA GLY A 21 -5.29 5.67 2.72
C GLY A 21 -4.96 6.73 1.65
N ILE A 22 -4.49 7.90 2.05
CA ILE A 22 -4.07 8.97 1.13
C ILE A 22 -2.91 8.50 0.24
N VAL A 23 -1.90 7.84 0.82
CA VAL A 23 -0.79 7.25 0.06
C VAL A 23 -1.32 6.19 -0.90
N GLY A 24 -2.22 5.31 -0.45
CA GLY A 24 -2.86 4.31 -1.31
C GLY A 24 -3.55 4.92 -2.54
N LEU A 25 -4.32 6.00 -2.35
CA LEU A 25 -4.95 6.74 -3.45
C LEU A 25 -3.92 7.36 -4.39
N SER A 26 -2.82 7.91 -3.86
CA SER A 26 -1.73 8.44 -4.69
C SER A 26 -1.09 7.34 -5.55
N GLY A 27 -0.97 6.12 -5.01
CA GLY A 27 -0.49 4.96 -5.75
C GLY A 27 -1.38 4.58 -6.93
N VAL A 28 -2.71 4.74 -6.82
CA VAL A 28 -3.64 4.53 -7.94
C VAL A 28 -3.34 5.52 -9.07
N VAL A 29 -3.12 6.79 -8.72
CA VAL A 29 -2.77 7.84 -9.69
C VAL A 29 -1.44 7.55 -10.36
N VAL A 30 -0.41 7.16 -9.59
CA VAL A 30 0.90 6.79 -10.12
C VAL A 30 0.81 5.59 -11.06
N ASN A 31 0.08 4.55 -10.66
CA ASN A 31 -0.11 3.35 -11.46
C ASN A 31 -0.79 3.68 -12.81
N GLN A 32 -1.94 4.35 -12.76
CA GLN A 32 -2.69 4.68 -13.96
C GLN A 32 -1.92 5.66 -14.86
N GLY A 33 -1.28 6.68 -14.27
CA GLY A 33 -0.45 7.63 -15.01
C GLY A 33 0.71 6.96 -15.74
N LEU A 34 1.43 6.05 -15.07
CA LEU A 34 2.55 5.35 -15.68
C LEU A 34 2.09 4.34 -16.74
N LEU A 35 0.96 3.65 -16.53
CA LEU A 35 0.36 2.78 -17.53
C LEU A 35 -0.03 3.56 -18.79
N MET A 36 -0.71 4.69 -18.63
CA MET A 36 -1.09 5.58 -19.75
C MET A 36 0.13 6.12 -20.47
N LEU A 37 1.20 6.46 -19.75
CA LEU A 37 2.45 6.93 -20.36
C LEU A 37 3.13 5.82 -21.17
N LEU A 38 3.38 4.65 -20.57
CA LEU A 38 4.12 3.57 -21.23
C LEU A 38 3.33 2.93 -22.38
N HIS A 39 2.07 2.57 -22.14
CA HIS A 39 1.25 1.91 -23.15
C HIS A 39 0.57 2.92 -24.08
N GLY A 40 -0.02 3.97 -23.54
CA GLY A 40 -0.76 4.97 -24.30
C GLY A 40 0.14 5.83 -25.19
N THR A 41 1.22 6.37 -24.63
CA THR A 41 2.14 7.26 -25.35
C THR A 41 3.28 6.51 -26.03
N PHE A 42 4.03 5.68 -25.29
CA PHE A 42 5.19 4.97 -25.84
C PHE A 42 4.86 3.67 -26.57
N LYS A 43 3.59 3.24 -26.60
CA LYS A 43 3.13 2.01 -27.25
C LYS A 43 3.86 0.74 -26.79
N ALA A 44 4.38 0.75 -25.58
CA ALA A 44 5.00 -0.43 -24.98
C ALA A 44 3.96 -1.55 -24.79
N PRO A 45 4.38 -2.83 -24.75
CA PRO A 45 3.47 -3.95 -24.52
C PRO A 45 2.66 -3.75 -23.23
N LEU A 46 1.35 -4.01 -23.28
CA LEU A 46 0.44 -3.76 -22.17
C LEU A 46 0.85 -4.49 -20.90
N LEU A 47 1.23 -5.77 -21.02
CA LEU A 47 1.66 -6.59 -19.90
C LEU A 47 2.89 -5.99 -19.20
N LEU A 48 3.91 -5.63 -19.98
CA LEU A 48 5.14 -5.01 -19.45
C LEU A 48 4.84 -3.66 -18.80
N SER A 49 4.01 -2.84 -19.45
CA SER A 49 3.60 -1.53 -18.93
C SER A 49 2.83 -1.66 -17.62
N SER A 50 1.94 -2.64 -17.51
CA SER A 50 1.17 -2.93 -16.32
C SER A 50 2.05 -3.38 -15.16
N ILE A 51 2.96 -4.33 -15.39
CA ILE A 51 3.89 -4.81 -14.36
C ILE A 51 4.74 -3.64 -13.84
N LEU A 52 5.35 -2.85 -14.74
CA LEU A 52 6.16 -1.70 -14.34
C LEU A 52 5.33 -0.64 -13.59
N ALA A 53 4.10 -0.38 -14.01
CA ALA A 53 3.20 0.55 -13.34
C ALA A 53 2.82 0.08 -11.93
N ILE A 54 2.61 -1.22 -11.73
CA ILE A 54 2.31 -1.82 -10.43
C ILE A 54 3.52 -1.70 -9.51
N GLU A 55 4.70 -2.12 -9.98
CA GLU A 55 5.94 -2.08 -9.18
C GLU A 55 6.29 -0.66 -8.74
N VAL A 56 6.24 0.32 -9.65
CA VAL A 56 6.50 1.72 -9.32
C VAL A 56 5.47 2.26 -8.34
N SER A 57 4.19 1.88 -8.47
CA SER A 57 3.14 2.26 -7.52
C SER A 57 3.40 1.68 -6.12
N ILE A 58 3.78 0.41 -6.02
CA ILE A 58 4.10 -0.22 -4.73
C ILE A 58 5.31 0.46 -4.08
N LEU A 59 6.38 0.73 -4.85
CA LEU A 59 7.60 1.37 -4.35
C LEU A 59 7.36 2.82 -3.91
N THR A 60 6.60 3.60 -4.68
CA THR A 60 6.23 4.97 -4.30
C THR A 60 5.35 4.98 -3.04
N ASN A 61 4.37 4.06 -2.95
CA ASN A 61 3.56 3.89 -1.75
C ASN A 61 4.42 3.49 -0.54
N PHE A 62 5.35 2.55 -0.70
CA PHE A 62 6.28 2.17 0.36
C PHE A 62 7.08 3.37 0.85
N LEU A 63 7.68 4.13 -0.07
CA LEU A 63 8.54 5.27 0.27
C LEU A 63 7.76 6.37 1.01
N LEU A 64 6.58 6.71 0.52
CA LEU A 64 5.69 7.69 1.16
C LEU A 64 5.23 7.19 2.53
N ASN A 65 4.85 5.92 2.66
CA ASN A 65 4.47 5.36 3.94
C ASN A 65 5.63 5.37 4.94
N HIS A 66 6.80 4.90 4.52
CA HIS A 66 8.01 4.86 5.34
C HIS A 66 8.40 6.26 5.86
N THR A 67 8.44 7.26 4.98
CA THR A 67 8.92 8.62 5.33
C THR A 67 7.85 9.56 5.89
N TRP A 68 6.59 9.44 5.48
CA TRP A 68 5.52 10.37 5.86
C TRP A 68 4.53 9.77 6.85
N THR A 69 4.05 8.54 6.61
CA THR A 69 3.07 7.88 7.50
C THR A 69 3.73 7.48 8.82
N TRP A 70 4.88 6.78 8.74
CA TRP A 70 5.62 6.28 9.91
C TRP A 70 6.85 7.12 10.28
N ARG A 71 7.27 8.07 9.43
CA ARG A 71 8.35 9.04 9.73
C ARG A 71 9.69 8.39 10.07
N LEU A 72 10.04 7.33 9.35
CA LEU A 72 11.30 6.61 9.47
C LEU A 72 12.36 7.21 8.52
N PRO A 73 13.66 7.16 8.90
CA PRO A 73 14.74 7.69 8.08
C PRO A 73 15.15 6.72 6.97
N LEU A 74 15.39 7.23 5.75
CA LEU A 74 15.77 6.40 4.60
C LEU A 74 17.12 5.71 4.72
N ARG A 75 18.00 6.22 5.58
CA ARG A 75 19.32 5.65 5.85
C ARG A 75 19.30 4.87 7.17
N GLU A 76 18.47 3.84 7.23
CA GLU A 76 18.43 2.90 8.35
C GLU A 76 18.86 1.48 7.92
N PRO A 77 19.56 0.74 8.79
CA PRO A 77 19.75 -0.69 8.60
C PRO A 77 18.40 -1.39 8.43
N GLY A 78 18.24 -2.20 7.38
CA GLY A 78 17.03 -3.00 7.16
C GLY A 78 15.96 -2.37 6.24
N LEU A 79 16.24 -1.25 5.55
CA LEU A 79 15.31 -0.69 4.55
C LEU A 79 14.86 -1.73 3.52
N ILE A 80 15.81 -2.50 2.96
CA ILE A 80 15.51 -3.55 1.97
C ILE A 80 14.58 -4.61 2.56
N ARG A 81 14.81 -5.02 3.81
CA ARG A 81 13.93 -5.96 4.51
C ARG A 81 12.52 -5.40 4.59
N ARG A 82 12.35 -4.13 4.99
CA ARG A 82 11.02 -3.48 5.05
C ARG A 82 10.36 -3.37 3.68
N VAL A 83 11.12 -3.10 2.62
CA VAL A 83 10.61 -3.10 1.23
C VAL A 83 10.02 -4.47 0.88
N VAL A 84 10.79 -5.55 1.11
CA VAL A 84 10.35 -6.92 0.81
C VAL A 84 9.13 -7.31 1.64
N GLN A 85 9.13 -6.99 2.94
CA GLN A 85 8.00 -7.25 3.83
C GLN A 85 6.74 -6.49 3.38
N TYR A 86 6.89 -5.26 2.91
CA TYR A 86 5.78 -4.46 2.39
C TYR A 86 5.23 -5.01 1.08
N HIS A 87 6.08 -5.44 0.16
CA HIS A 87 5.62 -6.13 -1.06
C HIS A 87 4.86 -7.41 -0.72
N ALA A 88 5.39 -8.23 0.19
CA ALA A 88 4.71 -9.44 0.63
C ALA A 88 3.36 -9.14 1.28
N ALA A 89 3.28 -8.12 2.15
CA ALA A 89 2.02 -7.72 2.76
C ALA A 89 1.00 -7.18 1.73
N ALA A 90 1.45 -6.41 0.74
CA ALA A 90 0.60 -5.92 -0.34
C ALA A 90 0.04 -7.07 -1.19
N VAL A 91 0.87 -8.06 -1.54
CA VAL A 91 0.45 -9.26 -2.29
C VAL A 91 -0.55 -10.09 -1.46
N MET A 92 -0.25 -10.31 -0.18
CA MET A 92 -1.16 -11.03 0.72
C MET A 92 -2.50 -10.31 0.89
N ALA A 93 -2.49 -8.98 1.00
CA ALA A 93 -3.70 -8.18 1.07
C ALA A 93 -4.52 -8.25 -0.23
N ALA A 94 -3.87 -8.23 -1.39
CA ALA A 94 -4.56 -8.38 -2.68
C ALA A 94 -5.17 -9.78 -2.82
N PHE A 95 -4.42 -10.83 -2.48
CA PHE A 95 -4.93 -12.20 -2.63
C PHE A 95 -5.97 -12.56 -1.56
N ALA A 96 -5.58 -12.54 -0.29
CA ALA A 96 -6.46 -12.96 0.80
C ALA A 96 -7.52 -11.92 1.13
N GLY A 97 -7.16 -10.63 1.09
CA GLY A 97 -8.08 -9.55 1.43
C GLY A 97 -9.07 -9.20 0.32
N ASN A 98 -8.65 -9.28 -0.95
CA ASN A 98 -9.53 -8.98 -2.07
C ASN A 98 -10.06 -10.25 -2.78
N VAL A 99 -9.21 -11.08 -3.38
CA VAL A 99 -9.68 -12.21 -4.21
C VAL A 99 -10.52 -13.21 -3.41
N ILE A 100 -10.05 -13.65 -2.23
CA ILE A 100 -10.80 -14.62 -1.41
C ILE A 100 -12.12 -14.02 -0.92
N VAL A 101 -12.10 -12.79 -0.42
CA VAL A 101 -13.32 -12.10 0.07
C VAL A 101 -14.32 -11.89 -1.05
N LEU A 102 -13.86 -11.49 -2.24
CA LEU A 102 -14.69 -11.34 -3.42
C LEU A 102 -15.36 -12.67 -3.78
N MET A 103 -14.57 -13.73 -3.92
CA MET A 103 -15.08 -15.06 -4.27
C MET A 103 -16.10 -15.55 -3.23
N ALA A 104 -15.80 -15.40 -1.93
CA ALA A 104 -16.73 -15.78 -0.88
C ALA A 104 -18.04 -14.96 -0.94
N ALA A 105 -17.95 -13.64 -1.13
CA ALA A 105 -19.11 -12.75 -1.22
C ALA A 105 -20.02 -13.09 -2.42
N VAL A 106 -19.41 -13.39 -3.58
CA VAL A 106 -20.16 -13.75 -4.80
C VAL A 106 -20.75 -15.16 -4.68
N GLU A 107 -19.93 -16.16 -4.39
CA GLU A 107 -20.33 -17.57 -4.48
C GLU A 107 -21.19 -18.03 -3.30
N LEU A 108 -20.94 -17.51 -2.09
CA LEU A 108 -21.66 -17.95 -0.89
C LEU A 108 -22.89 -17.08 -0.57
N PHE A 109 -22.85 -15.81 -0.96
CA PHE A 109 -23.86 -14.83 -0.57
C PHE A 109 -24.57 -14.16 -1.76
N GLY A 110 -24.17 -14.46 -3.00
CA GLY A 110 -24.79 -13.90 -4.21
C GLY A 110 -24.63 -12.39 -4.34
N VAL A 111 -23.62 -11.79 -3.68
CA VAL A 111 -23.37 -10.35 -3.75
C VAL A 111 -22.87 -9.98 -5.14
N ASP A 112 -23.33 -8.84 -5.66
CA ASP A 112 -22.83 -8.31 -6.93
C ASP A 112 -21.30 -8.15 -6.92
N TYR A 113 -20.63 -8.65 -7.96
CA TYR A 113 -19.16 -8.71 -8.02
C TYR A 113 -18.48 -7.34 -7.88
N ARG A 114 -19.16 -6.24 -8.24
CA ARG A 114 -18.62 -4.87 -8.12
C ARG A 114 -18.60 -4.46 -6.66
N ILE A 115 -19.68 -4.73 -5.94
CA ILE A 115 -19.77 -4.50 -4.49
C ILE A 115 -18.79 -5.41 -3.75
N ALA A 116 -18.77 -6.70 -4.08
CA ALA A 116 -17.85 -7.68 -3.51
C ALA A 116 -16.38 -7.26 -3.70
N ASN A 117 -16.02 -6.75 -4.89
CA ASN A 117 -14.68 -6.25 -5.15
C ASN A 117 -14.34 -5.03 -4.29
N LEU A 118 -15.26 -4.06 -4.13
CA LEU A 118 -15.03 -2.90 -3.25
C LEU A 118 -14.82 -3.32 -1.80
N VAL A 119 -15.62 -4.27 -1.30
CA VAL A 119 -15.44 -4.85 0.04
C VAL A 119 -14.08 -5.53 0.16
N GLY A 120 -13.68 -6.31 -0.83
CA GLY A 120 -12.38 -6.96 -0.88
C GLY A 120 -11.21 -5.95 -0.86
N ILE A 121 -11.31 -4.85 -1.62
CA ILE A 121 -10.30 -3.78 -1.57
C ILE A 121 -10.23 -3.17 -0.18
N ALA A 122 -11.38 -2.90 0.47
CA ALA A 122 -11.43 -2.33 1.80
C ALA A 122 -10.79 -3.28 2.85
N VAL A 123 -11.15 -4.57 2.82
CA VAL A 123 -10.59 -5.59 3.72
C VAL A 123 -9.09 -5.77 3.49
N GLY A 124 -8.66 -5.86 2.23
CA GLY A 124 -7.24 -5.92 1.87
C GLY A 124 -6.47 -4.68 2.35
N THR A 125 -7.04 -3.49 2.23
CA THR A 125 -6.43 -2.25 2.73
C THR A 125 -6.23 -2.30 4.25
N VAL A 126 -7.22 -2.81 4.99
CA VAL A 126 -7.13 -2.98 6.45
C VAL A 126 -6.06 -4.01 6.84
N ILE A 127 -6.00 -5.14 6.15
CA ILE A 127 -4.96 -6.17 6.36
C ILE A 127 -3.57 -5.57 6.10
N ASN A 128 -3.40 -4.88 4.98
CA ASN A 128 -2.12 -4.28 4.61
C ASN A 128 -1.69 -3.20 5.61
N PHE A 129 -2.62 -2.35 6.04
CA PHE A 129 -2.37 -1.35 7.07
C PHE A 129 -1.96 -2.00 8.39
N THR A 130 -2.68 -3.04 8.83
CA THR A 130 -2.40 -3.74 10.09
C THR A 130 -1.03 -4.43 10.06
N ALA A 131 -0.69 -5.11 8.95
CA ALA A 131 0.63 -5.69 8.76
C ALA A 131 1.72 -4.60 8.77
N SER A 132 1.46 -3.47 8.11
CA SER A 132 2.36 -2.32 8.08
C SER A 132 2.60 -1.76 9.48
N GLU A 133 1.53 -1.62 10.27
CA GLU A 133 1.53 -1.04 11.60
C GLU A 133 2.21 -1.95 12.65
N VAL A 134 1.87 -3.24 12.67
CA VAL A 134 2.26 -4.18 13.74
C VAL A 134 3.61 -4.84 13.46
N TRP A 135 3.94 -5.08 12.19
CA TRP A 135 5.10 -5.89 11.82
C TRP A 135 6.16 -5.10 11.03
N ILE A 136 5.75 -4.36 10.00
CA ILE A 136 6.71 -3.78 9.04
C ILE A 136 7.34 -2.52 9.58
N PHE A 137 6.56 -1.60 10.16
CA PHE A 137 7.01 -0.29 10.63
C PHE A 137 6.93 -0.14 12.15
N ARG A 138 6.88 -1.27 12.87
CA ARG A 138 7.01 -1.28 14.32
C ARG A 138 8.33 -0.59 14.68
N SER A 139 8.24 0.49 15.45
CA SER A 139 9.43 1.07 16.08
C SER A 139 9.84 0.12 17.19
N GLU A 140 11.02 -0.48 17.07
CA GLU A 140 11.75 -1.02 18.22
C GLU A 140 12.06 0.11 19.21
#